data_AF-A0A947XBD1-F1
#
_entry.id   AF-A0A947XBD1-F1
#
_cell.length_a   1.000
_cell.length_b   1.000
_cell.length_c   1.000
_cell.angle_alpha   90.00
_cell.angle_beta   90.00
_cell.angle_gamma   90.00
#
_symmetry.space_group_name_H-M   'P 1'
#
loop_
_entity.id
_entity.type
_entity.pdbx_description
1 polymer ?
#
loop_
_entity_poly.entity_id
_entity_poly.type
_entity_poly.pdbx_seq_one_letter_code
_entity_poly.pdbx_strand_id
1 'polypeptide(L)'
;MYKKTTLALAGYFGLALSGIAGAADIHTKSISSTCMSCHGPGGKSLGAIPSLAGLDKDYFIKSMKDFKAGTRAATIMKRHASGYTDAEVEAMAAYFAGLKK
;
A
#
# COMPACT_ATOMS: atom_id res chain seq x y z
N MET A 1 -15.28 -66.04 -13.32
CA MET A 1 -16.37 -65.56 -12.45
C MET A 1 -15.87 -64.36 -11.65
N TYR A 2 -16.55 -63.22 -11.81
CA TYR A 2 -16.58 -61.97 -11.02
C TYR A 2 -15.56 -61.83 -9.87
N LYS A 3 -14.78 -60.73 -9.78
CA LYS A 3 -15.32 -59.41 -9.43
C LYS A 3 -14.32 -58.30 -9.78
N LYS A 4 -14.82 -57.28 -10.49
CA LYS A 4 -14.15 -56.02 -10.80
C LYS A 4 -14.01 -55.20 -9.51
N THR A 5 -12.81 -54.72 -9.20
CA THR A 5 -12.58 -53.66 -8.21
C THR A 5 -11.77 -52.56 -8.87
N THR A 6 -12.47 -51.66 -9.55
CA THR A 6 -11.93 -50.39 -10.04
C THR A 6 -11.60 -49.50 -8.85
N LEU A 7 -10.32 -49.41 -8.50
CA LEU A 7 -9.81 -48.39 -7.60
C LEU A 7 -9.29 -47.23 -8.46
N ALA A 8 -10.13 -46.22 -8.65
CA ALA A 8 -9.74 -44.96 -9.27
C ALA A 8 -8.85 -44.20 -8.28
N LEU A 9 -7.53 -44.16 -8.52
CA LEU A 9 -6.64 -43.25 -7.82
C LEU A 9 -6.64 -41.92 -8.59
N ALA A 10 -7.59 -41.08 -8.22
CA ALA A 10 -7.69 -39.71 -8.66
C ALA A 10 -6.49 -38.88 -8.18
N GLY A 11 -5.91 -38.12 -9.10
CA GLY A 11 -5.47 -36.73 -8.87
C GLY A 11 -4.38 -36.47 -7.84
N TYR A 12 -3.12 -36.48 -8.28
CA TYR A 12 -2.06 -35.68 -7.66
C TYR A 12 -1.69 -34.54 -8.62
N PHE A 13 -2.62 -33.62 -8.84
CA PHE A 13 -2.39 -32.38 -9.58
C PHE A 13 -2.73 -31.22 -8.65
N GLY A 14 -1.72 -30.69 -7.95
CA GLY A 14 -1.97 -29.66 -6.95
C GLY A 14 -0.71 -29.19 -6.24
N LEU A 15 0.37 -28.92 -6.97
CA LEU A 15 1.43 -28.06 -6.44
C LEU A 15 0.96 -26.61 -6.58
N ALA A 16 0.20 -26.13 -5.59
CA ALA A 16 -0.26 -24.76 -5.54
C ALA A 16 0.92 -23.80 -5.31
N LEU A 17 1.17 -22.93 -6.30
CA LEU A 17 2.03 -21.75 -6.17
C LEU A 17 1.32 -20.69 -5.29
N SER A 18 1.38 -20.86 -3.98
CA SER A 18 0.88 -19.85 -3.02
C SER A 18 2.03 -18.96 -2.55
N GLY A 19 2.47 -17.97 -3.36
CA GLY A 19 3.71 -17.26 -3.03
C GLY A 19 3.97 -15.83 -3.50
N ILE A 20 3.02 -15.06 -4.05
CA ILE A 20 3.31 -13.70 -4.56
C ILE A 20 2.64 -12.53 -3.81
N ALA A 21 1.93 -12.78 -2.70
CA ALA A 21 1.24 -11.71 -1.98
C ALA A 21 2.15 -10.74 -1.18
N GLY A 22 3.43 -11.09 -0.93
CA GLY A 22 4.30 -10.34 -0.01
C GLY A 22 5.15 -9.22 -0.63
N ALA A 23 5.47 -9.25 -1.93
CA ALA A 23 6.40 -8.27 -2.50
C ALA A 23 5.79 -6.85 -2.55
N ALA A 24 4.50 -6.74 -2.87
CA ALA A 24 3.78 -5.47 -2.89
C ALA A 24 3.59 -4.89 -1.48
N ASP A 25 3.44 -5.73 -0.45
CA ASP A 25 3.26 -5.29 0.94
C ASP A 25 4.53 -4.63 1.49
N ILE A 26 5.69 -5.26 1.28
CA ILE A 26 6.96 -4.76 1.79
C ILE A 26 7.37 -3.43 1.12
N HIS A 27 7.20 -3.30 -0.20
CA HIS A 27 7.53 -2.06 -0.92
C HIS A 27 6.71 -0.89 -0.40
N THR A 28 5.38 -1.03 -0.38
CA THR A 28 4.48 0.02 0.12
C THR A 28 4.81 0.39 1.55
N LYS A 29 5.05 -0.60 2.42
CA LYS A 29 5.42 -0.34 3.82
C LYS A 29 6.74 0.41 3.94
N SER A 30 7.74 0.09 3.11
CA SER A 30 9.02 0.78 3.08
C SER A 30 8.86 2.25 2.72
N ILE A 31 8.23 2.55 1.57
CA ILE A 31 8.06 3.94 1.13
C ILE A 31 7.17 4.75 2.10
N SER A 32 6.10 4.16 2.64
CA SER A 32 5.22 4.83 3.62
C SER A 32 5.92 5.11 4.96
N SER A 33 6.86 4.26 5.38
CA SER A 33 7.58 4.47 6.65
C SER A 33 8.43 5.74 6.64
N THR A 34 8.96 6.12 5.49
CA THR A 34 9.77 7.36 5.34
C THR A 34 8.96 8.62 5.62
N CYS A 35 7.64 8.58 5.39
CA CYS A 35 6.76 9.72 5.63
C CYS A 35 6.66 10.05 7.12
N MET A 36 6.82 9.05 7.99
CA MET A 36 6.68 9.19 9.45
C MET A 36 7.80 10.03 10.06
N SER A 37 8.94 10.19 9.38
CA SER A 37 10.03 11.08 9.84
C SER A 37 9.58 12.53 9.97
N CYS A 38 8.59 12.95 9.17
CA CYS A 38 8.01 14.31 9.24
C CYS A 38 6.58 14.30 9.75
N HIS A 39 5.76 13.31 9.37
CA HIS A 39 4.34 13.22 9.73
C HIS A 39 4.10 12.49 11.06
N GLY A 40 5.16 12.22 11.81
CA GLY A 40 5.15 11.63 13.14
C GLY A 40 5.06 10.10 13.17
N PRO A 41 5.43 9.47 14.30
CA PRO A 41 5.39 8.02 14.46
C PRO A 41 3.98 7.46 14.18
N GLY A 42 3.89 6.43 13.34
CA GLY A 42 2.62 5.85 12.93
C GLY A 42 1.73 6.80 12.10
N GLY A 43 2.30 7.87 11.52
CA GLY A 43 1.55 8.90 10.79
C GLY A 43 0.76 9.85 11.68
N LYS A 44 1.05 9.89 12.99
CA LYS A 44 0.42 10.77 13.97
C LYS A 44 1.36 11.92 14.28
N SER A 45 1.07 13.08 13.69
CA SER A 45 1.87 14.28 13.94
C SER A 45 1.56 14.87 15.31
N LEU A 46 2.57 15.51 15.90
CA LEU A 46 2.48 16.23 17.18
C LEU A 46 2.57 17.76 17.02
N GLY A 47 2.58 18.27 15.78
CA GLY A 47 2.83 19.70 15.51
C GLY A 47 2.15 20.20 14.23
N ALA A 48 2.77 21.18 13.58
CA ALA A 48 2.20 21.88 12.43
C ALA A 48 2.09 21.04 11.15
N ILE A 49 2.89 19.97 11.03
CA ILE A 49 2.80 19.02 9.91
C ILE A 49 1.52 18.20 10.09
N PRO A 50 0.69 17.97 9.06
CA PRO A 50 -0.56 17.23 9.23
C PRO A 50 -0.32 15.74 9.48
N SER A 51 -1.20 15.11 10.26
CA SER A 51 -1.22 13.64 10.41
C SER A 51 -1.67 12.95 9.12
N LEU A 52 -1.12 11.77 8.86
CA LEU A 52 -1.49 10.90 7.74
C LEU A 52 -2.33 9.70 8.20
N ALA A 53 -2.24 9.30 9.47
CA ALA A 53 -2.97 8.16 9.99
C ALA A 53 -4.49 8.33 9.84
N GLY A 54 -5.15 7.35 9.23
CA GLY A 54 -6.60 7.36 8.96
C GLY A 54 -7.06 8.47 8.02
N LEU A 55 -6.15 9.05 7.22
CA LEU A 55 -6.51 10.00 6.19
C LEU A 55 -7.32 9.30 5.11
N ASP A 56 -8.33 9.98 4.58
CA ASP A 56 -9.14 9.44 3.49
C ASP A 56 -8.26 9.17 2.24
N LYS A 57 -8.56 8.07 1.54
CA LYS A 57 -7.75 7.61 0.40
C LYS A 57 -7.78 8.61 -0.75
N ASP A 58 -8.97 9.07 -1.12
CA ASP A 58 -9.16 9.97 -2.26
C ASP A 58 -8.54 11.34 -1.95
N TYR A 59 -8.66 11.79 -0.69
CA TYR A 59 -7.98 12.99 -0.24
C TYR A 59 -6.45 12.87 -0.32
N PHE A 60 -5.86 11.74 0.10
CA PHE A 60 -4.42 11.52 0.00
C PHE A 60 -3.96 11.56 -1.47
N ILE A 61 -4.62 10.79 -2.35
CA ILE A 61 -4.29 10.70 -3.77
C ILE A 61 -4.39 12.08 -4.42
N LYS A 62 -5.50 12.79 -4.20
CA LYS A 62 -5.69 14.14 -4.72
C LYS A 62 -4.59 15.08 -4.25
N SER A 63 -4.28 15.05 -2.95
CA SER A 63 -3.24 15.91 -2.38
C SER A 63 -1.87 15.67 -3.02
N MET A 64 -1.48 14.40 -3.19
CA MET A 64 -0.21 14.04 -3.83
C MET A 64 -0.16 14.47 -5.30
N LYS A 65 -1.25 14.28 -6.06
CA LYS A 65 -1.37 14.75 -7.45
C LYS A 65 -1.28 16.28 -7.53
N ASP A 66 -1.96 16.99 -6.66
CA ASP A 66 -1.92 18.46 -6.62
C ASP A 66 -0.53 19.00 -6.25
N PHE A 67 0.17 18.34 -5.31
CA PHE A 67 1.55 18.71 -4.97
C PHE A 67 2.51 18.47 -6.15
N LYS A 68 2.38 17.32 -6.84
CA LYS A 68 3.18 16.97 -8.01
C LYS A 68 2.96 17.95 -9.16
N ALA A 69 1.70 18.31 -9.43
CA ALA A 69 1.32 19.32 -10.42
C ALA A 69 1.71 20.75 -10.00
N GLY A 70 1.94 20.98 -8.70
CA GLY A 70 2.19 22.31 -8.14
C GLY A 70 0.94 23.18 -8.01
N THR A 71 -0.25 22.62 -8.17
CA THR A 71 -1.53 23.31 -7.98
C THR A 71 -1.86 23.50 -6.50
N ARG A 72 -1.27 22.69 -5.62
CA ARG A 72 -1.29 22.89 -4.18
C ARG A 72 0.06 23.40 -3.69
N ALA A 73 0.04 24.54 -3.00
CA ALA A 73 1.23 25.12 -2.38
C ALA A 73 1.83 24.17 -1.33
N ALA A 74 3.15 24.00 -1.38
CA ALA A 74 3.91 23.19 -0.44
C ALA A 74 5.32 23.74 -0.29
N THR A 75 5.87 23.62 0.92
CA THR A 75 7.29 23.90 1.19
C THR A 75 8.18 22.82 0.59
N ILE A 76 7.87 21.55 0.86
CA ILE A 76 8.70 20.41 0.46
C ILE A 76 7.94 19.31 -0.30
N MET A 77 6.63 19.20 -0.09
CA MET A 77 5.85 18.06 -0.59
C MET A 77 5.82 17.94 -2.11
N LYS A 78 5.99 19.02 -2.87
CA LYS A 78 6.15 18.93 -4.34
C LYS A 78 7.32 18.03 -4.72
N ARG A 79 8.48 18.18 -4.05
CA ARG A 79 9.67 17.37 -4.33
C ARG A 79 9.43 15.90 -4.01
N HIS A 80 8.79 15.61 -2.87
CA HIS A 80 8.48 14.23 -2.48
C HIS A 80 7.42 13.60 -3.38
N ALA A 81 6.33 14.31 -3.68
CA ALA A 81 5.24 13.80 -4.51
C ALA A 81 5.70 13.48 -5.94
N SER A 82 6.65 14.24 -6.48
CA SER A 82 7.25 13.96 -7.79
C SER A 82 8.08 12.66 -7.84
N GLY A 83 8.51 12.14 -6.69
CA GLY A 83 9.32 10.91 -6.62
C GLY A 83 8.52 9.61 -6.69
N TYR A 84 7.19 9.68 -6.65
CA TYR A 84 6.32 8.51 -6.62
C TYR A 84 5.50 8.38 -7.90
N THR A 85 5.28 7.13 -8.30
CA THR A 85 4.34 6.74 -9.35
C THR A 85 2.90 6.81 -8.83
N ASP A 86 1.94 6.85 -9.75
CA ASP A 86 0.51 6.91 -9.38
C ASP A 86 0.09 5.65 -8.61
N ALA A 87 0.59 4.47 -9.00
CA ALA A 87 0.35 3.21 -8.31
C ALA A 87 0.91 3.20 -6.88
N GLU A 88 2.10 3.78 -6.66
CA GLU A 88 2.66 3.93 -5.32
C GLU A 88 1.85 4.91 -4.47
N VAL A 89 1.38 6.01 -5.05
CA VAL A 89 0.50 6.96 -4.36
C VAL A 89 -0.80 6.29 -3.91
N GLU A 90 -1.42 5.47 -4.77
CA GLU A 90 -2.61 4.70 -4.43
C GLU A 90 -2.34 3.67 -3.32
N ALA A 91 -1.22 2.97 -3.39
CA ALA A 91 -0.83 2.01 -2.36
C ALA A 91 -0.57 2.68 -1.01
N MET A 92 0.12 3.83 -1.00
CA MET A 92 0.33 4.63 0.21
C MET A 92 -0.99 5.17 0.76
N ALA A 93 -1.91 5.61 -0.09
CA ALA A 93 -3.23 6.06 0.33
C ALA A 93 -3.98 4.95 1.07
N ALA A 94 -3.95 3.72 0.52
CA ALA A 94 -4.55 2.56 1.17
C ALA A 94 -3.88 2.22 2.51
N TYR A 95 -2.54 2.31 2.57
CA TYR A 95 -1.77 2.09 3.79
C TYR A 95 -2.17 3.08 4.90
N PHE A 96 -2.15 4.38 4.62
CA PHE A 96 -2.42 5.42 5.61
C PHE A 96 -3.89 5.45 6.06
N ALA A 97 -4.83 5.20 5.15
CA ALA A 97 -6.24 5.07 5.49
C ALA A 97 -6.53 3.90 6.45
N GLY A 98 -5.74 2.83 6.37
CA GLY A 98 -5.85 1.67 7.28
C GLY A 98 -5.27 1.91 8.68
N LEU A 99 -4.49 2.98 8.88
CA LEU A 99 -3.95 3.30 10.19
C LEU A 99 -5.04 3.90 11.10
N LYS A 100 -4.96 3.59 12.39
CA LYS A 100 -5.84 4.21 13.39
C LYS A 100 -5.43 5.66 13.60
N LYS A 101 -6.40 6.58 13.49
CA LYS A 101 -6.26 8.00 13.88
C LYS A 101 -5.73 8.11 15.30
#